data_AF-A0A090QZR5-F1
#
_entry.id   AF-A0A090QZR5-F1
#
_cell.length_a   1.000
_cell.length_b   1.000
_cell.length_c   1.000
_cell.angle_alpha   90.00
_cell.angle_beta   90.00
_cell.angle_gamma   90.00
#
_symmetry.space_group_name_H-M   'P 1'
#
loop_
_entity.id
_entity.type
_entity.pdbx_description
1 polymer ?
#
loop_
_entity_poly.entity_id
_entity_poly.type
_entity_poly.pdbx_seq_one_letter_code
_entity_poly.pdbx_strand_id
1 'polypeptide(L)'
;MSDVTSLARPSSPAGLTEQDVADFLQANPDFFIRQPDLLTRIQVHHTERGVVSLVDIQLERLRRQVGELEEKISGLISAASKNSALFEEFARAQQQLFQTHNIYQAISVLSAWRHDSIWK
;
A
#
# COMPACT_ATOMS: atom_id res chain seq x y z
N MET A 1 24.97 -40.49 19.87
CA MET A 1 24.86 -39.23 20.60
C MET A 1 25.77 -38.24 19.88
N SER A 2 25.20 -37.54 18.88
CA SER A 2 25.03 -36.05 18.86
C SER A 2 26.39 -35.33 18.91
N ASP A 3 26.87 -34.65 17.87
CA ASP A 3 26.14 -33.65 17.10
C ASP A 3 26.44 -33.64 15.59
N VAL A 4 25.34 -33.66 14.87
CA VAL A 4 25.18 -33.20 13.49
C VAL A 4 25.18 -31.67 13.54
N THR A 5 26.06 -31.02 12.78
CA THR A 5 25.72 -29.92 11.84
C THR A 5 27.00 -29.51 11.11
N SER A 6 27.30 -30.33 10.10
CA SER A 6 28.10 -29.93 8.96
C SER A 6 27.28 -28.94 8.14
N LEU A 7 27.64 -27.66 8.16
CA LEU A 7 27.24 -26.67 7.15
C LEU A 7 28.49 -26.30 6.35
N ALA A 8 29.01 -27.28 5.61
CA ALA A 8 29.88 -27.00 4.48
C ALA A 8 29.05 -26.24 3.44
N ARG A 9 29.14 -24.90 3.49
CA ARG A 9 28.63 -23.99 2.47
C ARG A 9 29.20 -24.45 1.12
N PRO A 10 28.39 -24.79 0.09
CA PRO A 10 28.95 -25.19 -1.19
C PRO A 10 29.75 -24.02 -1.75
N SER A 11 31.06 -24.20 -1.86
CA SER A 11 31.97 -23.24 -2.48
C SER A 11 31.66 -23.14 -3.97
N SER A 12 31.03 -22.04 -4.39
CA SER A 12 30.82 -21.70 -5.80
C SER A 12 32.17 -21.55 -6.54
N PRO A 13 32.26 -21.91 -7.84
CA PRO A 13 33.53 -22.18 -8.53
C PRO A 13 34.34 -20.93 -8.97
N ALA A 14 34.24 -19.79 -8.27
CA ALA A 14 34.98 -18.57 -8.64
C ALA A 14 35.22 -17.55 -7.51
N GLY A 15 35.06 -17.91 -6.22
CA GLY A 15 35.25 -16.96 -5.12
C GLY A 15 34.19 -15.84 -5.03
N LEU A 16 33.13 -15.93 -5.85
CA LEU A 16 31.96 -15.05 -5.77
C LEU A 16 31.04 -15.52 -4.64
N THR A 17 30.74 -14.60 -3.72
CA THR A 17 29.75 -14.85 -2.68
C THR A 17 28.33 -14.61 -3.22
N GLU A 18 27.32 -15.18 -2.56
CA GLU A 18 25.90 -14.91 -2.87
C GLU A 18 25.58 -13.41 -2.80
N GLN A 19 26.26 -12.68 -1.90
CA GLN A 19 26.15 -11.23 -1.76
C GLN A 19 26.65 -10.52 -3.03
N ASP A 20 27.82 -10.90 -3.53
CA ASP A 20 28.40 -10.28 -4.73
C ASP A 20 27.53 -10.51 -5.98
N VAL A 21 26.92 -11.70 -6.08
CA VAL A 21 25.97 -12.01 -7.16
C VAL A 21 24.69 -11.18 -7.01
N ALA A 22 24.17 -11.01 -5.79
CA ALA A 22 22.99 -10.17 -5.53
C ALA A 22 23.24 -8.70 -5.87
N ASP A 23 24.39 -8.16 -5.46
CA ASP A 23 24.78 -6.78 -5.75
C ASP A 23 25.01 -6.56 -7.25
N PHE A 24 25.63 -7.53 -7.93
CA PHE A 24 25.82 -7.48 -9.39
C PHE A 24 24.49 -7.50 -10.16
N LEU A 25 23.53 -8.34 -9.75
CA LEU A 25 22.19 -8.41 -10.36
C LEU A 25 21.36 -7.16 -10.05
N GLN A 26 21.50 -6.56 -8.86
CA GLN A 26 20.86 -5.28 -8.54
C GLN A 26 21.43 -4.13 -9.36
N ALA A 27 22.75 -4.09 -9.55
CA ALA A 27 23.42 -3.06 -10.34
C ALA A 27 23.14 -3.19 -11.85
N ASN A 28 22.74 -4.38 -12.32
CA ASN A 28 22.48 -4.66 -13.73
C ASN A 28 21.09 -5.27 -13.93
N PRO A 29 20.00 -4.48 -13.81
CA PRO A 29 18.63 -4.97 -13.99
C PRO A 29 18.37 -5.55 -15.39
N ASP A 30 19.06 -5.05 -16.42
CA ASP A 30 18.96 -5.53 -17.80
C ASP A 30 19.79 -6.79 -18.08
N PHE A 31 20.49 -7.34 -17.08
CA PHE A 31 21.33 -8.53 -17.25
C PHE A 31 20.54 -9.72 -17.82
N PHE A 32 19.32 -9.91 -17.32
CA PHE A 32 18.42 -10.97 -17.77
C PHE A 32 17.83 -10.73 -19.17
N ILE A 33 17.74 -9.46 -19.61
CA ILE A 33 17.33 -9.11 -20.97
C ILE A 33 18.45 -9.42 -21.96
N ARG A 34 19.71 -9.15 -21.57
CA ARG A 34 20.91 -9.40 -22.38
C ARG A 34 21.27 -10.88 -22.47
N GLN A 35 20.92 -11.67 -21.47
CA GLN A 35 21.21 -13.10 -21.40
C GLN A 35 19.93 -13.94 -21.21
N PRO A 36 19.01 -13.98 -22.20
CA PRO A 36 17.74 -14.70 -22.08
C PRO A 36 17.93 -16.21 -21.89
N ASP A 37 19.02 -16.79 -22.40
CA ASP A 37 19.34 -18.21 -22.23
C ASP A 37 19.65 -18.60 -20.78
N LEU A 38 20.13 -17.65 -19.97
CA LEU A 38 20.30 -17.87 -18.53
C LEU A 38 18.96 -17.87 -17.80
N LEU A 39 17.97 -17.10 -18.28
CA LEU A 39 16.62 -17.07 -17.74
C LEU A 39 15.91 -18.44 -17.90
N THR A 40 16.15 -19.11 -19.02
CA THR A 40 15.65 -20.46 -19.29
C THR A 40 16.36 -21.53 -18.45
N ARG A 41 17.60 -21.28 -18.03
CA ARG A 41 18.44 -22.22 -17.25
C ARG A 41 18.38 -22.00 -15.74
N ILE A 42 18.13 -20.78 -15.29
CA ILE A 42 17.97 -20.44 -13.87
C ILE A 42 16.53 -20.79 -13.48
N GLN A 43 16.34 -22.05 -13.09
CA GLN A 43 15.13 -22.48 -12.43
C GLN A 43 15.14 -21.94 -11.00
N VAL A 44 14.51 -20.79 -10.78
CA VAL A 44 14.15 -20.37 -9.43
C VAL A 44 13.03 -21.29 -8.97
N HIS A 45 13.40 -22.39 -8.31
CA HIS A 45 12.46 -23.31 -7.71
C HIS A 45 11.76 -22.61 -6.55
N HIS A 46 10.66 -21.91 -6.84
CA HIS A 46 9.66 -21.62 -5.81
C HIS A 46 8.83 -22.89 -5.62
N THR A 47 8.90 -23.46 -4.42
CA THR A 47 8.41 -24.82 -4.09
C THR A 47 6.91 -25.05 -4.34
N GLU A 48 6.12 -24.01 -4.68
CA GLU A 48 4.67 -24.15 -4.87
C GLU A 48 4.11 -23.80 -6.27
N ARG A 49 4.85 -23.12 -7.15
CA ARG A 49 4.36 -22.83 -8.53
C ARG A 49 5.53 -22.77 -9.51
N GLY A 50 5.47 -23.61 -10.54
CA GLY A 50 6.54 -23.81 -11.53
C GLY A 50 7.04 -22.52 -12.19
N VAL A 51 8.34 -22.53 -12.58
CA VAL A 51 9.13 -21.53 -13.32
C VAL A 51 8.35 -20.25 -13.69
N VAL A 52 8.33 -19.29 -12.77
CA VAL A 52 7.71 -17.98 -12.99
C VAL A 52 8.82 -16.97 -13.33
N SER A 53 8.66 -16.22 -14.42
CA SER A 53 9.62 -15.19 -14.85
C SER A 53 9.75 -14.12 -13.76
N LEU A 54 10.96 -13.61 -13.51
CA LEU A 54 11.18 -12.48 -12.59
C LEU A 54 10.27 -11.27 -12.91
N VAL A 55 9.91 -11.11 -14.19
CA VAL A 55 8.98 -10.09 -14.67
C VAL A 55 7.56 -10.32 -14.14
N ASP A 56 7.09 -11.56 -14.06
CA ASP A 56 5.75 -11.87 -13.54
C ASP A 56 5.68 -11.60 -12.04
N ILE A 57 6.75 -11.87 -11.29
CA ILE A 57 6.84 -11.53 -9.86
C ILE A 57 6.82 -10.01 -9.65
N GLN A 58 7.55 -9.26 -10.49
CA GLN A 58 7.54 -7.80 -10.47
C GLN A 58 6.17 -7.22 -10.83
N LEU A 59 5.51 -7.78 -11.84
CA LEU A 59 4.17 -7.36 -12.28
C LEU A 59 3.13 -7.62 -11.19
N GLU A 60 3.20 -8.78 -10.52
CA GLU A 60 2.31 -9.13 -9.43
C GLU A 60 2.49 -8.19 -8.23
N ARG A 61 3.74 -7.83 -7.90
CA ARG A 61 4.03 -6.84 -6.85
C ARG A 61 3.48 -5.47 -7.22
N LEU A 62 3.65 -5.05 -8.48
CA LEU A 62 3.15 -3.76 -8.96
C LEU A 62 1.63 -3.72 -8.90
N ARG A 63 0.93 -4.78 -9.33
CA ARG A 63 -0.53 -4.89 -9.24
C ARG A 63 -1.03 -4.79 -7.80
N ARG A 64 -0.37 -5.47 -6.86
CA ARG A 64 -0.71 -5.36 -5.43
C ARG A 64 -0.54 -3.93 -4.92
N GLN A 65 0.57 -3.29 -5.25
CA GLN A 65 0.85 -1.92 -4.85
C GLN A 65 -0.15 -0.92 -5.44
N VAL A 66 -0.56 -1.11 -6.70
CA VAL A 66 -1.63 -0.31 -7.31
C VAL A 66 -2.94 -0.49 -6.55
N GLY A 67 -3.35 -1.71 -6.23
CA GLY A 67 -4.57 -1.96 -5.45
C GLY A 67 -4.54 -1.31 -4.06
N GLU A 68 -3.42 -1.43 -3.33
CA GLU A 68 -3.26 -0.76 -2.03
C GLU A 68 -3.34 0.77 -2.13
N LEU A 69 -2.80 1.35 -3.21
CA LEU A 69 -2.86 2.79 -3.44
C LEU A 69 -4.28 3.25 -3.81
N GLU A 70 -5.00 2.47 -4.64
CA GLU A 70 -6.40 2.73 -4.97
C GLU A 70 -7.31 2.68 -3.74
N GLU A 71 -7.08 1.74 -2.82
CA GLU A 71 -7.81 1.65 -1.56
C GLU A 71 -7.52 2.87 -0.66
N LYS A 72 -6.26 3.29 -0.55
CA LYS A 72 -5.87 4.51 0.20
C LYS A 72 -6.53 5.76 -0.38
N ILE A 73 -6.52 5.92 -1.70
CA ILE A 73 -7.19 7.04 -2.37
C ILE A 73 -8.69 7.00 -2.10
N SER A 74 -9.32 5.84 -2.19
CA SER A 74 -10.74 5.68 -1.90
C SER A 74 -11.08 6.06 -0.45
N GLY A 75 -10.23 5.69 0.50
CA GLY A 75 -10.34 6.11 1.89
C GLY A 75 -10.24 7.63 2.06
N LEU A 76 -9.26 8.27 1.40
CA LEU A 76 -9.09 9.72 1.41
C LEU A 76 -10.30 10.44 0.79
N ILE A 77 -10.83 9.95 -0.33
CA ILE A 77 -12.03 10.51 -0.95
C ILE A 77 -13.23 10.37 0.00
N SER A 78 -13.41 9.21 0.63
CA SER A 78 -14.49 9.02 1.62
C SER A 78 -14.38 10.01 2.78
N ALA A 79 -13.17 10.20 3.32
CA ALA A 79 -12.92 11.17 4.38
C ALA A 79 -13.17 12.61 3.92
N ALA A 80 -12.73 12.96 2.71
CA ALA A 80 -12.97 14.28 2.12
C ALA A 80 -14.47 14.54 1.91
N SER A 81 -15.23 13.57 1.42
CA SER A 81 -16.68 13.68 1.26
C SER A 81 -17.39 13.86 2.60
N LYS A 82 -17.01 13.10 3.63
CA LYS A 82 -17.53 13.28 5.00
C LYS A 82 -17.22 14.68 5.54
N ASN A 83 -15.98 15.14 5.35
CA ASN A 83 -15.58 16.49 5.77
C ASN A 83 -16.38 17.57 5.03
N SER A 84 -16.58 17.40 3.71
CA SER A 84 -17.39 18.33 2.92
C SER A 84 -18.84 18.39 3.39
N ALA A 85 -19.44 17.25 3.73
CA ALA A 85 -20.80 17.19 4.29
C ALA A 85 -20.88 17.91 5.65
N LEU A 86 -19.93 17.65 6.56
CA LEU A 86 -19.85 18.34 7.85
C LEU A 86 -19.68 19.86 7.66
N PHE A 87 -18.86 20.27 6.70
CA PHE A 87 -18.67 21.69 6.39
C PHE A 87 -19.95 22.35 5.87
N GLU A 88 -20.72 21.66 5.02
CA GLU A 88 -22.03 22.17 4.56
C GLU A 88 -23.04 22.30 5.72
N GLU A 89 -23.12 21.29 6.59
CA GLU A 89 -23.99 21.34 7.77
C GLU A 89 -23.60 22.47 8.72
N PHE A 90 -22.30 22.64 8.95
CA PHE A 90 -21.76 23.74 9.76
C PHE A 90 -22.07 25.10 9.14
N ALA A 91 -21.86 25.27 7.83
CA ALA A 91 -22.14 26.52 7.12
C ALA A 91 -23.63 26.89 7.19
N ARG A 92 -24.53 25.90 7.07
CA ARG A 92 -25.99 26.11 7.24
C ARG A 92 -26.32 26.56 8.66
N ALA A 93 -25.76 25.90 9.67
CA ALA A 93 -25.97 26.28 11.07
C ALA A 93 -25.44 27.70 11.35
N GLN A 94 -24.28 28.05 10.82
CA GLN A 94 -23.71 29.40 10.91
C GLN A 94 -24.62 30.44 10.23
N GLN A 95 -25.14 30.16 9.04
CA GLN A 95 -26.07 31.06 8.35
C GLN A 95 -27.35 31.26 9.16
N GLN A 96 -27.92 30.20 9.73
CA GLN A 96 -29.11 30.29 10.58
C GLN A 96 -28.84 31.13 11.83
N LEU A 97 -27.67 30.94 12.47
CA LEU A 97 -27.25 31.75 13.61
C LEU A 97 -27.15 33.25 13.25
N PHE A 98 -26.58 33.60 12.10
CA PHE A 98 -26.52 35.00 11.67
C PHE A 98 -27.88 35.63 11.35
N GLN A 99 -28.89 34.82 11.01
CA GLN A 99 -30.25 35.28 10.76
C GLN A 99 -31.10 35.37 12.05
N THR A 100 -30.57 34.97 13.20
CA THR A 100 -31.28 35.10 14.47
C THR A 100 -31.24 36.52 15.00
N HIS A 101 -32.40 37.01 15.43
CA HIS A 101 -32.57 38.39 15.91
C HIS A 101 -32.61 38.48 17.44
N ASN A 102 -32.57 37.33 18.12
CA ASN A 102 -32.50 37.25 19.57
C ASN A 102 -31.83 35.95 20.04
N ILE A 103 -31.38 35.95 21.29
CA ILE A 103 -30.64 34.83 21.87
C ILE A 103 -31.50 33.56 22.04
N TYR A 104 -32.82 33.69 22.19
CA TYR A 104 -33.72 32.55 22.30
C TYR A 104 -33.82 31.78 20.98
N GLN A 105 -33.82 32.47 19.83
CA GLN A 105 -33.77 31.88 18.50
C GLN A 105 -32.41 31.21 18.24
N ALA A 106 -31.30 31.83 18.67
CA ALA A 106 -29.97 31.23 18.56
C ALA A 106 -29.88 29.92 19.36
N ILE A 107 -30.40 29.93 20.60
CA ILE A 107 -30.46 28.74 21.47
C ILE A 107 -31.38 27.68 20.85
N SER A 108 -32.52 28.03 20.26
CA SER A 108 -33.40 27.05 19.62
C SER A 108 -32.73 26.38 18.42
N VAL A 109 -32.04 27.14 17.56
CA VAL A 109 -31.29 26.61 16.41
C VAL A 109 -30.18 25.66 16.86
N LEU A 110 -29.37 26.06 17.85
CA LEU A 110 -28.32 25.20 18.43
C LEU A 110 -28.89 23.94 19.09
N SER A 111 -30.02 24.05 19.78
CA SER A 111 -30.66 22.90 20.43
C SER A 111 -31.24 21.90 19.44
N ALA A 112 -31.73 22.39 18.29
CA ALA A 112 -32.22 21.57 17.19
C ALA A 112 -31.05 20.86 16.50
N TRP A 113 -29.96 21.59 16.21
CA TRP A 113 -28.75 21.02 15.60
C TRP A 113 -28.12 19.94 16.49
N ARG A 114 -28.03 20.18 17.80
CA ARG A 114 -27.57 19.20 18.79
C ARG A 114 -28.39 17.91 18.76
N HIS A 115 -29.69 17.98 18.51
CA HIS A 115 -30.52 16.77 18.50
C HIS A 115 -30.41 15.99 17.19
N ASP A 116 -30.11 16.67 16.08
CA ASP A 116 -30.01 16.10 14.74
C ASP A 116 -28.60 15.54 14.45
N SER A 117 -27.54 16.20 14.97
CA SER A 117 -26.14 15.85 14.68
C SER A 117 -25.52 14.80 15.62
N ILE A 118 -26.18 14.42 16.72
CA ILE A 118 -25.58 13.53 17.73
C ILE A 118 -25.65 12.04 17.37
N TRP A 119 -26.50 11.59 16.43
CA TRP A 119 -26.52 10.18 16.01
C TRP A 119 -26.92 9.97 14.54
N LYS A 120 -25.95 10.10 13.64
CA LYS A 120 -25.80 9.32 12.39
C LYS A 120 -24.32 9.20 12.06
#